data_AF-A0KQN0-F1
#
_entry.id   AF-A0KQN0-F1
#
_cell.length_a   1.000
_cell.length_b   1.000
_cell.length_c   1.000
_cell.angle_alpha   90.00
_cell.angle_beta   90.00
_cell.angle_gamma   90.00
#
_symmetry.space_group_name_H-M   'P 1'
#
loop_
_entity.id
_entity.type
_entity.pdbx_description
1 polymer ?
#
loop_
_entity_poly.entity_id
_entity_poly.type
_entity_poly.pdbx_seq_one_letter_code
_entity_poly.pdbx_strand_id
1 'polypeptide(L)'
;MNTDSLKSKSIAFSYLEFGSIDPELGKKTVYDFRTNAKAYDWLMHARYSNDLFSYHRMIRLLCSNEFNDIANIYADEIHHADDFVFNLNKLMALELIGSSFFELGQTLFGCIDGMEFIQQLQLTLELPSIQVDLSSINWFGYDISPFFNLMAKLMHEKYQVITTDASSGIPIGYDVFFAKGVTLLYAIRSGSELFDYIKNSKITVFDYSFSLGTAKESYIGTGKFVRYLSKDEFTEVYQQILQSGKDIWVRGNSKADLDRGLFYMEGIVACDDLASQFIHRQNKWMASFSANNHDLYSTLIHNKNEEYWRWVRLSSLL
;
A
#
# COMPACT_ATOMS: atom_id res chain seq x y z
N MET A 1 23.72 -12.53 41.56
CA MET A 1 23.52 -13.45 40.43
C MET A 1 22.21 -13.04 39.78
N ASN A 2 22.28 -12.37 38.62
CA ASN A 2 21.11 -11.97 37.84
C ASN A 2 20.40 -13.22 37.34
N THR A 3 19.22 -13.50 37.88
CA THR A 3 18.20 -14.28 37.19
C THR A 3 17.44 -13.33 36.28
N ASP A 4 18.14 -12.81 35.26
CA ASP A 4 17.47 -12.22 34.11
C ASP A 4 16.75 -13.35 33.41
N SER A 5 15.45 -13.39 33.63
CA SER A 5 14.50 -14.23 32.95
C SER A 5 14.78 -14.17 31.45
N LEU A 6 15.32 -15.25 30.92
CA LEU A 6 15.14 -15.64 29.53
C LEU A 6 13.63 -15.76 29.30
N LYS A 7 12.96 -14.62 29.10
CA LYS A 7 11.68 -14.58 28.41
C LYS A 7 11.99 -15.21 27.07
N SER A 8 11.62 -16.48 26.89
CA SER A 8 11.65 -17.12 25.59
C SER A 8 10.89 -16.18 24.68
N LYS A 9 11.60 -15.48 23.78
CA LYS A 9 10.95 -14.76 22.70
C LYS A 9 10.08 -15.79 22.02
N SER A 10 8.76 -15.69 22.20
CA SER A 10 7.81 -16.54 21.49
C SER A 10 8.14 -16.39 20.01
N ILE A 11 8.71 -17.43 19.43
CA ILE A 11 8.97 -17.46 18.00
C ILE A 11 7.58 -17.64 17.39
N ALA A 12 7.00 -16.55 16.90
CA ALA A 12 5.77 -16.64 16.14
C ALA A 12 6.04 -17.55 14.93
N PHE A 13 5.16 -18.52 14.73
CA PHE A 13 5.30 -19.53 13.69
C PHE A 13 4.12 -19.43 12.73
N SER A 14 4.42 -19.18 11.46
CA SER A 14 3.40 -19.13 10.40
C SER A 14 3.28 -20.48 9.74
N TYR A 15 2.04 -20.88 9.44
CA TYR A 15 1.77 -22.05 8.64
C TYR A 15 0.61 -21.79 7.66
N LEU A 16 0.59 -22.54 6.57
CA LEU A 16 -0.48 -22.54 5.58
C LEU A 16 -0.88 -23.99 5.35
N GLU A 17 -2.16 -24.28 5.57
CA GLU A 17 -2.77 -25.59 5.34
C GLU A 17 -3.70 -25.52 4.13
N PHE A 18 -3.53 -26.47 3.21
CA PHE A 18 -4.48 -26.72 2.14
C PHE A 18 -5.16 -28.07 2.40
N GLY A 19 -6.49 -28.10 2.36
CA GLY A 19 -7.26 -29.24 2.84
C GLY A 19 -8.75 -29.13 2.53
N SER A 20 -9.52 -30.07 3.07
CA SER A 20 -10.98 -30.07 3.05
C SER A 20 -11.54 -30.38 4.44
N ILE A 21 -12.75 -29.92 4.72
CA ILE A 21 -13.51 -30.25 5.91
C ILE A 21 -14.83 -30.85 5.44
N ASP A 22 -15.10 -32.08 5.86
CA ASP A 22 -16.43 -32.68 5.73
C ASP A 22 -17.26 -32.25 6.95
N PRO A 23 -18.29 -31.39 6.77
CA PRO A 23 -19.08 -30.89 7.88
C PRO A 23 -20.01 -31.95 8.46
N GLU A 24 -20.45 -32.94 7.69
CA GLU A 24 -21.34 -34.01 8.15
C GLU A 24 -20.59 -35.01 9.03
N LEU A 25 -19.36 -35.34 8.64
CA LEU A 25 -18.51 -36.27 9.38
C LEU A 25 -17.60 -35.59 10.42
N GLY A 26 -17.56 -34.25 10.43
CA GLY A 26 -16.62 -33.47 11.24
C GLY A 26 -15.15 -33.79 10.92
N LYS A 27 -14.86 -34.28 9.72
CA LYS A 27 -13.54 -34.82 9.36
C LYS A 27 -12.74 -33.80 8.55
N LYS A 28 -11.61 -33.37 9.10
CA LYS A 28 -10.62 -32.54 8.41
C LYS A 28 -9.60 -33.42 7.69
N THR A 29 -9.33 -33.12 6.42
CA THR A 29 -8.25 -33.72 5.63
C THR A 29 -7.28 -32.62 5.21
N VAL A 30 -5.98 -32.82 5.46
CA VAL A 30 -4.93 -31.89 5.04
C VAL A 30 -4.18 -32.52 3.86
N TYR A 31 -4.13 -31.81 2.74
CA TYR A 31 -3.44 -32.22 1.51
C TYR A 31 -2.05 -31.61 1.38
N ASP A 32 -1.84 -30.38 1.86
CA ASP A 32 -0.51 -29.75 1.91
C ASP A 32 -0.35 -28.87 3.16
N PHE A 33 0.90 -28.73 3.60
CA PHE A 33 1.30 -27.94 4.76
C PHE A 33 2.61 -27.23 4.48
N ARG A 34 2.61 -25.90 4.63
CA ARG A 34 3.80 -25.06 4.51
C ARG A 34 4.00 -24.27 5.79
N THR A 35 5.24 -23.86 6.02
CA THR A 35 5.65 -23.13 7.22
C THR A 35 6.51 -21.91 6.87
N ASN A 36 6.66 -21.01 7.83
CA ASN A 36 7.60 -19.89 7.78
C ASN A 36 7.41 -19.00 6.53
N ALA A 37 8.50 -18.54 5.93
CA ALA A 37 8.49 -17.65 4.78
C ALA A 37 7.69 -18.22 3.59
N LYS A 38 7.75 -19.54 3.36
CA LYS A 38 7.01 -20.16 2.25
C LYS A 38 5.50 -20.14 2.46
N ALA A 39 5.04 -20.35 3.70
CA ALA A 39 3.62 -20.20 4.04
C ALA A 39 3.14 -18.77 3.80
N TYR A 40 3.95 -17.78 4.20
CA TYR A 40 3.64 -16.37 3.96
C TYR A 40 3.59 -16.04 2.47
N ASP A 41 4.62 -16.40 1.72
CA ASP A 41 4.69 -16.08 0.29
C ASP A 41 3.51 -16.69 -0.46
N TRP A 42 3.13 -17.94 -0.15
CA TRP A 42 1.98 -18.59 -0.78
C TRP A 42 0.65 -17.96 -0.39
N LEU A 43 0.46 -17.61 0.89
CA LEU A 43 -0.74 -16.92 1.35
C LEU A 43 -0.90 -15.57 0.65
N MET A 44 0.16 -14.76 0.65
CA MET A 44 0.13 -13.42 0.06
C MET A 44 0.01 -13.50 -1.47
N HIS A 45 0.67 -14.47 -2.11
CA HIS A 45 0.54 -14.70 -3.54
C HIS A 45 -0.90 -15.02 -3.94
N ALA A 46 -1.57 -15.90 -3.19
CA ALA A 46 -2.96 -16.24 -3.47
C ALA A 46 -3.88 -15.02 -3.36
N ARG A 47 -3.69 -14.18 -2.33
CA ARG A 47 -4.44 -12.93 -2.16
C ARG A 47 -4.25 -11.97 -3.33
N TYR A 48 -3.00 -11.64 -3.65
CA TYR A 48 -2.74 -10.69 -4.72
C TYR A 48 -3.07 -11.24 -6.11
N SER A 49 -3.00 -12.56 -6.31
CA SER A 49 -3.49 -13.20 -7.54
C SER A 49 -5.01 -13.05 -7.67
N ASN A 50 -5.75 -13.09 -6.56
CA ASN A 50 -7.19 -12.82 -6.56
C ASN A 50 -7.49 -11.37 -6.93
N ASP A 51 -6.75 -10.43 -6.36
CA ASP A 51 -6.90 -9.00 -6.67
C ASP A 51 -6.63 -8.75 -8.16
N LEU A 52 -5.53 -9.28 -8.70
CA LEU A 52 -5.18 -9.25 -10.12
C LEU A 52 -6.31 -9.78 -11.01
N PHE A 53 -6.79 -10.99 -10.72
CA PHE A 53 -7.88 -11.60 -11.46
C PHE A 53 -9.16 -10.74 -11.42
N SER A 54 -9.47 -10.20 -10.24
CA SER A 54 -10.63 -9.36 -10.00
C SER A 54 -10.55 -8.03 -10.75
N TYR A 55 -9.39 -7.36 -10.76
CA TYR A 55 -9.17 -6.15 -11.57
C TYR A 55 -9.38 -6.43 -13.06
N HIS A 56 -8.79 -7.49 -13.61
CA HIS A 56 -9.01 -7.85 -15.02
C HIS A 56 -10.47 -8.17 -15.33
N ARG A 57 -11.18 -8.85 -14.42
CA ARG A 57 -12.62 -9.11 -14.59
C ARG A 57 -13.40 -7.80 -14.58
N MET A 58 -13.15 -6.92 -13.62
CA MET A 58 -13.80 -5.60 -13.55
C MET A 58 -13.51 -4.74 -14.80
N ILE A 59 -12.29 -4.76 -15.33
CA ILE A 59 -11.94 -4.07 -16.59
C ILE A 59 -12.79 -4.59 -17.76
N ARG A 60 -12.99 -5.91 -17.88
CA ARG A 60 -13.85 -6.48 -18.93
C ARG A 60 -15.31 -6.07 -18.78
N LEU A 61 -15.79 -5.97 -17.54
CA LEU A 61 -17.16 -5.57 -17.24
C LEU A 61 -17.41 -4.08 -17.50
N LEU A 62 -16.37 -3.24 -17.40
CA LEU A 62 -16.46 -1.82 -17.79
C LEU A 62 -16.81 -1.68 -19.28
N CYS A 63 -16.27 -2.54 -20.15
CA CYS A 63 -16.59 -2.54 -21.58
C CYS A 63 -18.06 -2.88 -21.87
N SER A 64 -18.73 -3.60 -20.97
CA SER A 64 -20.14 -3.98 -21.08
C SER A 64 -21.08 -3.12 -20.24
N ASN A 65 -20.56 -2.11 -19.51
CA ASN A 65 -21.30 -1.28 -18.55
C ASN A 65 -21.98 -2.09 -17.42
N GLU A 66 -21.40 -3.22 -17.00
CA GLU A 66 -21.93 -4.09 -15.94
C GLU A 66 -21.49 -3.60 -14.54
N PHE A 67 -21.87 -2.38 -14.16
CA PHE A 67 -21.38 -1.71 -12.95
C PHE A 67 -21.76 -2.40 -11.64
N ASN A 68 -22.91 -3.08 -11.59
CA ASN A 68 -23.33 -3.84 -10.39
C ASN A 68 -22.40 -5.02 -10.14
N ASP A 69 -21.96 -5.72 -11.19
CA ASP A 69 -21.03 -6.83 -11.05
C ASP A 69 -19.63 -6.36 -10.66
N ILE A 70 -19.21 -5.18 -11.14
CA ILE A 70 -17.98 -4.51 -10.67
C ILE A 70 -18.06 -4.22 -9.17
N ALA A 71 -19.17 -3.64 -8.71
CA ALA A 71 -19.39 -3.35 -7.30
C ALA A 71 -19.33 -4.62 -6.44
N ASN A 72 -19.99 -5.70 -6.87
CA ASN A 72 -19.97 -6.99 -6.17
C ASN A 72 -18.56 -7.58 -6.12
N ILE A 73 -17.82 -7.60 -7.24
CA ILE A 73 -16.44 -8.10 -7.26
C ILE A 73 -15.55 -7.27 -6.32
N TYR A 74 -15.66 -5.95 -6.34
CA TYR A 74 -14.85 -5.12 -5.47
C TYR A 74 -15.14 -5.38 -3.99
N ALA A 75 -16.41 -5.53 -3.61
CA ALA A 75 -16.81 -5.77 -2.23
C ALA A 75 -16.42 -7.17 -1.73
N ASP A 76 -16.54 -8.19 -2.58
CA ASP A 76 -16.40 -9.59 -2.17
C ASP A 76 -14.98 -10.14 -2.36
N GLU A 77 -14.24 -9.67 -3.37
CA GLU A 77 -13.00 -10.31 -3.83
C GLU A 77 -11.73 -9.47 -3.58
N ILE A 78 -11.83 -8.14 -3.59
CA ILE A 78 -10.65 -7.28 -3.38
C ILE A 78 -10.24 -7.28 -1.91
N HIS A 79 -8.96 -7.56 -1.66
CA HIS A 79 -8.47 -7.83 -0.30
C HIS A 79 -8.68 -6.66 0.68
N HIS A 80 -8.43 -5.42 0.25
CA HIS A 80 -8.55 -4.24 1.08
C HIS A 80 -9.52 -3.21 0.48
N ALA A 81 -10.48 -2.77 1.30
CA ALA A 81 -11.47 -1.76 0.93
C ALA A 81 -10.87 -0.38 0.57
N ASP A 82 -9.60 -0.15 0.90
CA ASP A 82 -8.90 1.11 0.65
C ASP A 82 -8.07 1.06 -0.65
N ASP A 83 -7.93 -0.11 -1.28
CA ASP A 83 -7.01 -0.30 -2.40
C ASP A 83 -7.35 0.59 -3.59
N PHE A 84 -8.63 0.88 -3.82
CA PHE A 84 -9.04 1.83 -4.85
C PHE A 84 -8.45 3.22 -4.59
N VAL A 85 -8.56 3.71 -3.34
CA VAL A 85 -8.07 5.02 -2.95
C VAL A 85 -6.54 5.08 -3.03
N PHE A 86 -5.85 4.04 -2.58
CA PHE A 86 -4.39 3.97 -2.68
C PHE A 86 -3.92 3.95 -4.14
N ASN A 87 -4.56 3.15 -5.00
CA ASN A 87 -4.21 3.09 -6.41
C ASN A 87 -4.54 4.40 -7.14
N LEU A 88 -5.61 5.09 -6.77
CA LEU A 88 -5.91 6.44 -7.28
C LEU A 88 -4.82 7.43 -6.87
N ASN A 89 -4.37 7.39 -5.61
CA ASN A 89 -3.29 8.26 -5.13
C ASN A 89 -1.98 8.02 -5.87
N LYS A 90 -1.61 6.74 -6.12
CA LYS A 90 -0.42 6.38 -6.90
C LYS A 90 -0.50 6.93 -8.33
N LEU A 91 -1.66 6.78 -8.97
CA LEU A 91 -1.87 7.24 -10.33
C LEU A 91 -1.82 8.77 -10.45
N MET A 92 -2.45 9.49 -9.50
CA MET A 92 -2.40 10.94 -9.40
C MET A 92 -0.98 11.45 -9.14
N ALA A 93 -0.22 10.73 -8.31
CA ALA A 93 1.18 11.03 -8.07
C ALA A 93 2.01 10.86 -9.36
N LEU A 94 1.85 9.75 -10.09
CA LEU A 94 2.55 9.53 -11.37
C LEU A 94 2.26 10.62 -12.40
N GLU A 95 0.99 11.01 -12.54
CA GLU A 95 0.58 12.07 -13.46
C GLU A 95 1.30 13.39 -13.23
N LEU A 96 1.58 13.73 -11.98
CA LEU A 96 2.20 15.01 -11.64
C LEU A 96 3.70 15.07 -11.88
N ILE A 97 4.40 13.95 -11.75
CA ILE A 97 5.87 14.00 -11.59
C ILE A 97 6.67 13.00 -12.42
N GLY A 98 6.04 12.03 -13.08
CA GLY A 98 6.64 11.42 -14.26
C GLY A 98 6.69 9.90 -14.30
N SER A 99 7.87 9.41 -14.68
CA SER A 99 8.06 8.18 -15.45
C SER A 99 8.67 7.03 -14.64
N SER A 100 8.69 7.14 -13.31
CA SER A 100 9.22 6.11 -12.43
C SER A 100 8.41 5.93 -11.15
N PHE A 101 8.22 4.67 -10.77
CA PHE A 101 7.49 4.28 -9.58
C PHE A 101 8.35 3.31 -8.77
N PHE A 102 8.60 3.61 -7.50
CA PHE A 102 9.28 2.71 -6.59
C PHE A 102 8.32 2.22 -5.51
N GLU A 103 8.17 0.91 -5.42
CA GLU A 103 7.49 0.25 -4.31
C GLU A 103 8.49 -0.45 -3.40
N LEU A 104 8.37 -0.13 -2.12
CA LEU A 104 8.91 -0.97 -1.05
C LEU A 104 7.84 -2.03 -0.73
N GLY A 105 8.06 -3.28 -1.16
CA GLY A 105 7.20 -4.41 -0.86
C GLY A 105 6.71 -5.27 -2.02
N GLN A 106 5.67 -6.05 -1.71
CA GLN A 106 5.26 -7.25 -2.47
C GLN A 106 4.21 -7.01 -3.55
N THR A 107 3.78 -5.78 -3.84
CA THR A 107 2.53 -5.53 -4.58
C THR A 107 2.69 -4.76 -5.87
N LEU A 108 3.89 -4.69 -6.44
CA LEU A 108 4.10 -3.90 -7.64
C LEU A 108 3.15 -4.29 -8.78
N PHE A 109 2.80 -5.58 -8.86
CA PHE A 109 1.76 -6.08 -9.74
C PHE A 109 0.35 -5.56 -9.36
N GLY A 110 -0.11 -5.76 -8.12
CA GLY A 110 -1.40 -5.22 -7.67
C GLY A 110 -1.54 -3.69 -7.80
N CYS A 111 -0.43 -2.94 -7.72
CA CYS A 111 -0.40 -1.51 -8.01
C CYS A 111 -0.70 -1.22 -9.48
N ILE A 112 -0.03 -1.92 -10.40
CA ILE A 112 -0.18 -1.69 -11.85
C ILE A 112 -1.61 -2.02 -12.30
N ASP A 113 -2.14 -3.20 -11.96
CA ASP A 113 -3.49 -3.61 -12.37
C ASP A 113 -4.60 -2.73 -11.76
N GLY A 114 -4.43 -2.34 -10.50
CA GLY A 114 -5.34 -1.41 -9.85
C GLY A 114 -5.34 -0.03 -10.52
N MET A 115 -4.18 0.45 -10.99
CA MET A 115 -4.08 1.69 -11.76
C MET A 115 -4.64 1.54 -13.18
N GLU A 116 -4.42 0.40 -13.86
CA GLU A 116 -5.07 0.11 -15.15
C GLU A 116 -6.59 0.16 -15.02
N PHE A 117 -7.15 -0.46 -13.97
CA PHE A 117 -8.58 -0.43 -13.70
C PHE A 117 -9.11 1.01 -13.53
N ILE A 118 -8.41 1.86 -12.78
CA ILE A 118 -8.82 3.25 -12.57
C ILE A 118 -8.75 4.05 -13.87
N GLN A 119 -7.74 3.84 -14.72
CA GLN A 119 -7.67 4.50 -16.03
C GLN A 119 -8.83 4.09 -16.94
N GLN A 120 -9.16 2.80 -16.99
CA GLN A 120 -10.32 2.33 -17.76
C GLN A 120 -11.62 2.87 -17.20
N LEU A 121 -11.78 2.89 -15.88
CA LEU A 121 -12.94 3.49 -15.21
C LEU A 121 -13.09 4.97 -15.56
N GLN A 122 -11.98 5.72 -15.53
CA GLN A 122 -11.96 7.14 -15.88
C GLN A 122 -12.44 7.39 -17.31
N LEU A 123 -12.03 6.53 -18.26
CA LEU A 123 -12.47 6.61 -19.65
C LEU A 123 -13.94 6.25 -19.81
N THR A 124 -14.39 5.13 -19.22
CA THR A 124 -15.78 4.66 -19.30
C THR A 124 -16.77 5.65 -18.70
N LEU A 125 -16.40 6.28 -17.58
CA LEU A 125 -17.28 7.19 -16.83
C LEU A 125 -17.07 8.68 -17.15
N GLU A 126 -16.22 9.00 -18.13
CA GLU A 126 -15.87 10.38 -18.52
C GLU A 126 -15.42 11.25 -17.33
N LEU A 127 -14.71 10.65 -16.37
CA LEU A 127 -14.17 11.36 -15.21
C LEU A 127 -13.00 12.27 -15.62
N PRO A 128 -12.59 13.24 -14.77
CA PRO A 128 -11.45 14.09 -15.06
C PRO A 128 -10.24 13.27 -15.50
N SER A 129 -9.71 13.62 -16.68
CA SER A 129 -8.65 12.85 -17.34
C SER A 129 -7.41 12.74 -16.46
N ILE A 130 -6.85 11.52 -16.39
CA ILE A 130 -5.55 11.26 -15.79
C ILE A 130 -4.60 10.84 -16.91
N GLN A 131 -3.65 11.70 -17.25
CA GLN A 131 -2.77 11.51 -18.41
C GLN A 131 -1.45 10.83 -18.02
N VAL A 132 -1.48 9.52 -17.86
CA VAL A 132 -0.30 8.68 -17.59
C VAL A 132 -0.26 7.53 -18.58
N ASP A 133 0.87 7.33 -19.24
CA ASP A 133 1.12 6.09 -19.98
C ASP A 133 1.84 5.10 -19.06
N LEU A 134 1.09 4.17 -18.46
CA LEU A 134 1.63 3.15 -17.55
C LEU A 134 2.69 2.27 -18.21
N SER A 135 2.64 2.08 -19.54
CA SER A 135 3.62 1.28 -20.28
C SER A 135 4.99 1.94 -20.38
N SER A 136 5.05 3.27 -20.26
CA SER A 136 6.27 4.07 -20.28
C SER A 136 6.96 4.22 -18.92
N ILE A 137 6.31 3.76 -17.84
CA ILE A 137 6.82 3.90 -16.48
C ILE A 137 7.90 2.84 -16.19
N ASN A 138 8.99 3.27 -15.57
CA ASN A 138 9.98 2.39 -14.94
C ASN A 138 9.46 1.96 -13.57
N TRP A 139 9.13 0.68 -13.44
CA TRP A 139 8.53 0.12 -12.22
C TRP A 139 9.60 -0.58 -11.39
N PHE A 140 10.02 0.07 -10.32
CA PHE A 140 11.01 -0.44 -9.38
C PHE A 140 10.35 -1.11 -8.18
N GLY A 141 10.70 -2.36 -7.89
CA GLY A 141 10.23 -3.10 -6.72
C GLY A 141 11.38 -3.59 -5.87
N TYR A 142 11.27 -3.43 -4.56
CA TYR A 142 12.19 -4.07 -3.61
C TYR A 142 11.39 -4.90 -2.61
N ASP A 143 11.64 -6.22 -2.62
CA ASP A 143 11.14 -7.12 -1.60
C ASP A 143 12.20 -8.13 -1.15
N ILE A 144 12.12 -8.54 0.11
CA ILE A 144 13.01 -9.57 0.68
C ILE A 144 12.70 -10.98 0.18
N SER A 145 11.54 -11.20 -0.46
CA SER A 145 11.15 -12.47 -1.05
C SER A 145 11.58 -12.54 -2.52
N PRO A 146 12.51 -13.44 -2.88
CA PRO A 146 12.87 -13.68 -4.28
C PRO A 146 11.67 -14.15 -5.12
N PHE A 147 10.70 -14.81 -4.48
CA PHE A 147 9.47 -15.26 -5.13
C PHE A 147 8.66 -14.07 -5.65
N PHE A 148 8.39 -13.06 -4.81
CA PHE A 148 7.63 -11.88 -5.25
C PHE A 148 8.37 -11.04 -6.27
N ASN A 149 9.69 -10.91 -6.12
CA ASN A 149 10.51 -10.19 -7.11
C ASN A 149 10.45 -10.85 -8.50
N LEU A 150 10.45 -12.18 -8.58
CA LEU A 150 10.31 -12.90 -9.84
C LEU A 150 8.87 -12.82 -10.38
N MET A 151 7.87 -13.03 -9.53
CA MET A 151 6.46 -13.00 -9.95
C MET A 151 6.04 -11.63 -10.50
N ALA A 152 6.49 -10.53 -9.89
CA ALA A 152 6.22 -9.18 -10.39
C ALA A 152 6.72 -9.00 -11.83
N LYS A 153 7.89 -9.56 -12.19
CA LYS A 153 8.41 -9.51 -13.56
C LYS A 153 7.58 -10.38 -14.53
N LEU A 154 7.27 -11.61 -14.14
CA LEU A 154 6.57 -12.58 -14.99
C LEU A 154 5.12 -12.19 -15.28
N MET A 155 4.42 -11.58 -14.32
CA MET A 155 3.02 -11.19 -14.51
C MET A 155 2.87 -9.92 -15.35
N HIS A 156 3.94 -9.13 -15.47
CA HIS A 156 3.93 -7.78 -16.02
C HIS A 156 4.96 -7.61 -17.14
N GLU A 157 5.20 -8.64 -17.94
CA GLU A 157 6.21 -8.64 -19.02
C GLU A 157 6.01 -7.52 -20.05
N LYS A 158 4.78 -6.96 -20.16
CA LYS A 158 4.48 -5.80 -21.01
C LYS A 158 5.01 -4.46 -20.47
N TYR A 159 5.49 -4.43 -19.22
CA TYR A 159 5.99 -3.23 -18.54
C TYR A 159 7.49 -3.31 -18.23
N GLN A 160 8.09 -2.16 -17.96
CA GLN A 160 9.50 -2.06 -17.55
C GLN A 160 9.65 -2.33 -16.04
N VAL A 161 9.47 -3.60 -15.64
CA VAL A 161 9.56 -4.03 -14.23
C VAL A 161 10.98 -4.42 -13.84
N ILE A 162 11.54 -3.69 -12.88
CA ILE A 162 12.88 -3.87 -12.32
C ILE A 162 12.75 -4.19 -10.84
N THR A 163 13.07 -5.43 -10.45
CA THR A 163 13.01 -5.88 -9.05
C THR A 163 14.35 -6.29 -8.48
N THR A 164 14.52 -6.08 -7.17
CA THR A 164 15.72 -6.46 -6.41
C THR A 164 15.36 -6.98 -5.01
N ASP A 165 16.21 -7.84 -4.45
CA ASP A 165 16.17 -8.30 -3.06
C ASP A 165 17.36 -7.74 -2.23
N ALA A 166 18.20 -6.92 -2.85
CA ALA A 166 19.36 -6.31 -2.21
C ALA A 166 19.21 -4.79 -2.18
N SER A 167 19.54 -4.17 -1.04
CA SER A 167 19.49 -2.72 -0.90
C SER A 167 20.39 -1.98 -1.91
N SER A 168 21.50 -2.58 -2.31
CA SER A 168 22.39 -2.05 -3.35
C SER A 168 21.77 -2.02 -4.75
N GLY A 169 20.66 -2.73 -4.97
CA GLY A 169 19.90 -2.71 -6.22
C GLY A 169 18.81 -1.66 -6.26
N ILE A 170 18.55 -0.94 -5.16
CA ILE A 170 17.55 0.12 -5.11
C ILE A 170 18.06 1.31 -5.93
N PRO A 171 17.25 1.88 -6.84
CA PRO A 171 17.64 3.05 -7.62
C PRO A 171 17.97 4.26 -6.72
N ILE A 172 18.95 5.07 -7.14
CA ILE A 172 19.39 6.27 -6.43
C ILE A 172 18.35 7.41 -6.45
N GLY A 173 17.32 7.30 -7.29
CA GLY A 173 16.24 8.27 -7.40
C GLY A 173 15.05 7.70 -8.15
N TYR A 174 13.86 8.20 -7.80
CA TYR A 174 12.57 7.85 -8.40
C TYR A 174 11.61 9.01 -8.26
N ASP A 175 10.58 9.03 -9.09
CA ASP A 175 9.56 10.06 -9.05
C ASP A 175 8.60 9.76 -7.88
N VAL A 176 7.87 8.65 -7.96
CA VAL A 176 6.90 8.24 -6.94
C VAL A 176 7.48 7.16 -6.05
N PHE A 177 7.38 7.35 -4.73
CA PHE A 177 7.60 6.29 -3.74
C PHE A 177 6.26 5.86 -3.14
N PHE A 178 6.01 4.56 -3.14
CA PHE A 178 4.87 3.97 -2.43
C PHE A 178 5.34 2.91 -1.43
N ALA A 179 4.72 2.92 -0.25
CA ALA A 179 4.84 1.84 0.69
C ALA A 179 3.60 1.75 1.57
N LYS A 180 3.09 0.51 1.72
CA LYS A 180 1.94 0.20 2.58
C LYS A 180 2.41 -0.21 3.98
N GLY A 181 1.62 0.08 5.01
CA GLY A 181 2.01 0.01 6.42
C GLY A 181 2.74 -1.26 6.83
N VAL A 182 2.21 -2.45 6.49
CA VAL A 182 2.87 -3.73 6.85
C VAL A 182 4.26 -3.84 6.24
N THR A 183 4.47 -3.36 5.01
CA THR A 183 5.77 -3.44 4.37
C THR A 183 6.80 -2.54 5.05
N LEU A 184 6.43 -1.28 5.31
CA LEU A 184 7.29 -0.36 6.04
C LEU A 184 7.71 -0.96 7.38
N LEU A 185 6.76 -1.59 8.08
CA LEU A 185 7.00 -2.19 9.38
C LEU A 185 8.01 -3.35 9.37
N TYR A 186 8.15 -4.14 8.29
CA TYR A 186 9.16 -5.20 8.23
C TYR A 186 10.43 -4.81 7.46
N ALA A 187 10.35 -3.87 6.54
CA ALA A 187 11.47 -3.47 5.69
C ALA A 187 12.35 -2.40 6.32
N ILE A 188 11.76 -1.50 7.13
CA ILE A 188 12.47 -0.38 7.74
C ILE A 188 12.77 -0.68 9.20
N ARG A 189 14.02 -0.42 9.60
CA ARG A 189 14.54 -0.68 10.94
C ARG A 189 14.95 0.57 11.70
N SER A 190 15.05 1.71 11.02
CA SER A 190 15.38 3.00 11.66
C SER A 190 14.70 4.18 10.97
N GLY A 191 14.67 5.32 11.66
CA GLY A 191 14.23 6.58 11.05
C GLY A 191 15.07 6.99 9.85
N SER A 192 16.40 6.82 9.91
CA SER A 192 17.30 7.17 8.81
C SER A 192 16.99 6.38 7.53
N GLU A 193 16.69 5.09 7.66
CA GLU A 193 16.28 4.27 6.52
C GLU A 193 14.97 4.78 5.90
N LEU A 194 13.97 5.14 6.72
CA LEU A 194 12.74 5.74 6.22
C LEU A 194 13.00 7.04 5.47
N PHE A 195 13.82 7.92 6.04
CA PHE A 195 14.18 9.17 5.38
C PHE A 195 14.92 8.95 4.06
N ASP A 196 15.79 7.94 3.98
CA ASP A 196 16.52 7.62 2.75
C ASP A 196 15.60 7.26 1.59
N TYR A 197 14.49 6.56 1.85
CA TYR A 197 13.48 6.31 0.81
C TYR A 197 12.73 7.59 0.43
N ILE A 198 12.28 8.36 1.42
CA ILE A 198 11.50 9.58 1.19
C ILE A 198 12.30 10.64 0.43
N LYS A 199 13.58 10.84 0.80
CA LYS A 199 14.43 11.88 0.21
C LYS A 199 14.70 11.62 -1.28
N ASN A 200 14.79 10.35 -1.69
CA ASN A 200 15.08 9.93 -3.06
C ASN A 200 13.86 10.00 -3.99
N SER A 201 12.66 10.20 -3.44
CA SER A 201 11.42 10.43 -4.19
C SER A 201 11.18 11.92 -4.47
N LYS A 202 10.31 12.27 -5.42
CA LYS A 202 9.71 13.61 -5.49
C LYS A 202 8.41 13.69 -4.69
N ILE A 203 7.59 12.65 -4.77
CA ILE A 203 6.40 12.44 -3.94
C ILE A 203 6.43 11.05 -3.32
N THR A 204 6.11 10.98 -2.04
CA THR A 204 5.83 9.72 -1.36
C THR A 204 4.33 9.62 -1.11
N VAL A 205 3.74 8.44 -1.36
CA VAL A 205 2.39 8.07 -0.94
C VAL A 205 2.54 6.93 0.05
N PHE A 206 2.04 7.09 1.29
CA PHE A 206 2.28 6.09 2.32
C PHE A 206 1.19 6.07 3.39
N ASP A 207 1.06 4.93 4.04
CA ASP A 207 0.42 4.81 5.34
C ASP A 207 1.39 4.16 6.33
N TYR A 208 1.48 4.71 7.53
CA TYR A 208 2.40 4.22 8.54
C TYR A 208 1.84 4.37 9.94
N SER A 209 2.26 3.48 10.84
CA SER A 209 2.00 3.62 12.26
C SER A 209 3.32 3.68 13.00
N PHE A 210 3.50 4.70 13.84
CA PHE A 210 4.64 4.79 14.76
C PHE A 210 4.17 4.61 16.21
N SER A 211 5.09 4.19 17.07
CA SER A 211 4.84 4.05 18.51
C SER A 211 4.81 5.42 19.18
N LEU A 212 3.80 5.67 20.00
CA LEU A 212 3.71 6.91 20.81
C LEU A 212 4.76 7.00 21.93
N GLY A 213 5.48 5.90 22.20
CA GLY A 213 6.58 5.84 23.16
C GLY A 213 7.86 5.33 22.51
N THR A 214 8.51 4.35 23.14
CA THR A 214 9.69 3.67 22.58
C THR A 214 9.32 2.80 21.39
N ALA A 215 10.32 2.44 20.58
CA ALA A 215 10.12 1.53 19.45
C ALA A 215 9.46 0.22 19.93
N LYS A 216 8.53 -0.31 19.12
CA LYS A 216 7.84 -1.56 19.41
C LYS A 216 8.20 -2.59 18.36
N GLU A 217 8.69 -3.73 18.82
CA GLU A 217 8.97 -4.89 17.99
C GLU A 217 7.95 -5.97 18.29
N SER A 218 7.37 -6.55 17.24
CA SER A 218 6.36 -7.59 17.37
C SER A 218 6.41 -8.54 16.18
N TYR A 219 5.67 -9.63 16.29
CA TYR A 219 5.24 -10.40 15.14
C TYR A 219 3.80 -10.05 14.82
N ILE A 220 3.46 -9.98 13.52
CA ILE A 220 2.07 -9.93 13.07
C ILE A 220 1.57 -11.34 12.77
N GLY A 221 0.26 -11.53 12.56
CA GLY A 221 -0.37 -12.85 12.38
C GLY A 221 0.23 -13.71 11.27
N THR A 222 1.02 -13.11 10.37
CA THR A 222 1.79 -13.79 9.33
C THR A 222 3.19 -14.21 9.75
N GLY A 223 3.55 -14.06 11.03
CA GLY A 223 4.86 -14.36 11.63
C GLY A 223 6.01 -13.51 11.11
N LYS A 224 5.72 -12.43 10.37
CA LYS A 224 6.72 -11.43 10.00
C LYS A 224 7.09 -10.59 11.21
N PHE A 225 8.39 -10.42 11.42
CA PHE A 225 8.92 -9.56 12.46
C PHE A 225 8.85 -8.10 12.03
N VAL A 226 8.04 -7.32 12.73
CA VAL A 226 7.74 -5.92 12.44
C VAL A 226 8.30 -5.00 13.52
N ARG A 227 8.62 -3.77 13.13
CA ARG A 227 9.07 -2.69 14.00
C ARG A 227 8.26 -1.42 13.72
N TYR A 228 7.64 -0.91 14.77
CA TYR A 228 7.08 0.44 14.81
C TYR A 228 8.18 1.36 15.33
N LEU A 229 8.57 2.36 14.54
CA LEU A 229 9.52 3.40 14.95
C LEU A 229 8.98 4.13 16.19
N SER A 230 9.89 4.56 17.07
CA SER A 230 9.55 5.38 18.23
C SER A 230 9.09 6.79 17.84
N LYS A 231 8.47 7.50 18.79
CA LYS A 231 8.15 8.93 18.63
C LYS A 231 9.39 9.77 18.34
N ASP A 232 10.51 9.45 19.00
CA ASP A 232 11.76 10.21 18.84
C ASP A 232 12.37 9.97 17.45
N GLU A 233 12.46 8.72 17.00
CA GLU A 233 12.88 8.37 15.63
C GLU A 233 11.99 9.05 14.59
N PHE A 234 10.67 9.05 14.80
CA PHE A 234 9.75 9.72 13.88
C PHE A 234 9.93 11.25 13.87
N THR A 235 10.16 11.85 15.03
CA THR A 235 10.40 13.30 15.14
C THR A 235 11.67 13.71 14.39
N GLU A 236 12.74 12.92 14.51
CA GLU A 236 13.98 13.13 13.77
C GLU A 236 13.75 13.05 12.25
N VAL A 237 13.04 12.03 11.79
CA VAL A 237 12.68 11.88 10.36
C VAL A 237 11.85 13.06 9.88
N TYR A 238 10.87 13.51 10.66
CA TYR A 238 10.03 14.63 10.27
C TYR A 238 10.85 15.91 10.11
N GLN A 239 11.80 16.18 11.02
CA GLN A 239 12.71 17.31 10.87
C GLN A 239 13.60 17.21 9.62
N GLN A 240 14.10 16.01 9.30
CA GLN A 240 14.89 15.79 8.08
C GLN A 240 14.05 16.01 6.81
N ILE A 241 12.77 15.60 6.82
CA ILE A 241 11.82 15.87 5.73
C ILE A 241 11.64 17.37 5.53
N LEU A 242 11.39 18.12 6.61
CA LEU A 242 11.26 19.59 6.56
C LEU A 242 12.53 20.26 6.00
N GLN A 243 13.71 19.82 6.45
CA GLN A 243 15.00 20.33 5.96
C GLN A 243 15.24 20.02 4.47
N SER A 244 14.62 18.96 3.93
CA SER A 244 14.68 18.64 2.50
C SER A 244 13.77 19.51 1.62
N GLY A 245 13.01 20.43 2.21
CA GLY A 245 12.04 21.28 1.50
C GLY A 245 10.70 20.59 1.22
N LYS A 246 10.41 19.49 1.93
CA LYS A 246 9.15 18.74 1.85
C LYS A 246 8.41 18.82 3.17
N ASP A 247 7.12 18.52 3.17
CA ASP A 247 6.32 18.37 4.38
C ASP A 247 5.46 17.10 4.26
N ILE A 248 4.93 16.63 5.40
CA ILE A 248 3.99 15.52 5.44
C ILE A 248 2.58 16.11 5.45
N TRP A 249 1.79 15.76 4.44
CA TRP A 249 0.38 16.08 4.36
C TRP A 249 -0.41 14.81 4.62
N VAL A 250 -1.34 14.86 5.57
CA VAL A 250 -2.09 13.70 6.03
C VAL A 250 -3.59 13.90 5.87
N ARG A 251 -4.31 12.80 5.73
CA ARG A 251 -5.78 12.76 5.76
C ARG A 251 -6.30 12.89 7.20
N GLY A 252 -7.54 13.35 7.35
CA GLY A 252 -8.17 13.56 8.65
C GLY A 252 -8.45 12.30 9.48
N ASN A 253 -8.25 11.10 8.94
CA ASN A 253 -8.25 9.86 9.74
C ASN A 253 -6.95 9.65 10.55
N SER A 254 -5.92 10.47 10.34
CA SER A 254 -4.64 10.36 11.05
C SER A 254 -4.82 10.73 12.52
N LYS A 255 -4.62 9.76 13.40
CA LYS A 255 -4.93 9.90 14.83
C LYS A 255 -4.13 8.96 15.71
N ALA A 256 -4.06 9.31 16.99
CA ALA A 256 -3.56 8.44 18.04
C ALA A 256 -4.56 7.31 18.34
N ASP A 257 -4.06 6.07 18.33
CA ASP A 257 -4.68 4.90 18.93
C ASP A 257 -4.04 4.71 20.31
N LEU A 258 -4.70 5.25 21.33
CA LEU A 258 -4.18 5.25 22.70
C LEU A 258 -4.16 3.84 23.30
N ASP A 259 -5.08 2.97 22.90
CA ASP A 259 -5.18 1.59 23.40
C ASP A 259 -3.98 0.76 22.93
N ARG A 260 -3.59 0.94 21.66
CA ARG A 260 -2.39 0.28 21.10
C ARG A 260 -1.11 1.07 21.33
N GLY A 261 -1.23 2.32 21.79
CA GLY A 261 -0.12 3.26 21.94
C GLY A 261 0.60 3.50 20.62
N LEU A 262 -0.17 3.69 19.54
CA LEU A 262 0.30 3.93 18.17
C LEU A 262 -0.28 5.24 17.64
N PHE A 263 0.38 5.87 16.68
CA PHE A 263 -0.18 6.95 15.88
C PHE A 263 -0.23 6.51 14.44
N TYR A 264 -1.44 6.46 13.87
CA TYR A 264 -1.64 6.11 12.48
C TYR A 264 -1.63 7.38 11.62
N MET A 265 -0.97 7.30 10.47
CA MET A 265 -1.00 8.31 9.43
C MET A 265 -1.17 7.69 8.06
N GLU A 266 -1.97 8.37 7.25
CA GLU A 266 -2.12 8.12 5.82
C GLU A 266 -1.92 9.45 5.10
N GLY A 267 -1.01 9.49 4.14
CA GLY A 267 -0.70 10.77 3.52
C GLY A 267 0.30 10.74 2.38
N ILE A 268 0.75 11.94 2.05
CA ILE A 268 1.81 12.20 1.07
C ILE A 268 2.96 12.98 1.70
N VAL A 269 4.17 12.78 1.17
CA VAL A 269 5.33 13.64 1.45
C VAL A 269 5.77 14.32 0.16
N ALA A 270 5.72 15.65 0.12
CA ALA A 270 6.05 16.44 -1.07
C ALA A 270 6.39 17.89 -0.68
N CYS A 271 6.94 18.65 -1.63
CA CYS A 271 6.99 20.11 -1.50
C CYS A 271 5.58 20.73 -1.62
N ASP A 272 5.42 21.95 -1.12
CA ASP A 272 4.11 22.61 -1.02
C ASP A 272 3.37 22.73 -2.37
N ASP A 273 4.08 23.09 -3.43
CA ASP A 273 3.50 23.24 -4.78
C ASP A 273 2.96 21.91 -5.30
N LEU A 274 3.69 20.83 -5.08
CA LEU A 274 3.32 19.50 -5.55
C LEU A 274 2.18 18.91 -4.70
N ALA A 275 2.24 19.07 -3.39
CA ALA A 275 1.16 18.67 -2.48
C ALA A 275 -0.15 19.39 -2.83
N SER A 276 -0.10 20.71 -3.08
CA SER A 276 -1.27 21.50 -3.46
C SER A 276 -1.88 21.03 -4.78
N GLN A 277 -1.05 20.74 -5.78
CA GLN A 277 -1.51 20.19 -7.06
C GLN A 277 -2.14 18.80 -6.92
N PHE A 278 -1.52 17.93 -6.13
CA PHE A 278 -2.04 16.60 -5.82
C PHE A 278 -3.43 16.68 -5.16
N ILE A 279 -3.54 17.46 -4.08
CA ILE A 279 -4.78 17.61 -3.33
C ILE A 279 -5.89 18.20 -4.21
N HIS A 280 -5.57 19.23 -5.00
CA HIS A 280 -6.52 19.84 -5.91
C HIS A 280 -7.06 18.85 -6.94
N ARG A 281 -6.16 18.08 -7.58
CA ARG A 281 -6.55 17.06 -8.58
C ARG A 281 -7.39 15.96 -7.97
N GLN A 282 -6.99 15.42 -6.82
CA GLN A 282 -7.75 14.38 -6.13
C GLN A 282 -9.15 14.89 -5.77
N ASN A 283 -9.27 16.08 -5.19
CA ASN A 283 -10.56 16.66 -4.83
C ASN A 283 -11.47 16.82 -6.05
N LYS A 284 -10.93 17.32 -7.17
CA LYS A 284 -11.68 17.46 -8.42
C LYS A 284 -12.16 16.11 -8.95
N TRP A 285 -11.29 15.10 -8.93
CA TRP A 285 -11.61 13.76 -9.41
C TRP A 285 -12.69 13.10 -8.53
N MET A 286 -12.52 13.14 -7.21
CA MET A 286 -13.48 12.59 -6.24
C MET A 286 -14.85 13.30 -6.29
N ALA A 287 -14.85 14.62 -6.45
CA ALA A 287 -16.09 15.39 -6.62
C ALA A 287 -16.84 14.98 -7.89
N SER A 288 -16.12 14.79 -9.00
CA SER A 288 -16.74 14.32 -10.24
C SER A 288 -17.24 12.89 -10.14
N PHE A 289 -16.50 12.01 -9.48
CA PHE A 289 -16.88 10.60 -9.35
C PHE A 289 -18.14 10.43 -8.47
N SER A 290 -18.17 11.12 -7.34
CA SER A 290 -19.34 11.12 -6.44
C SER A 290 -20.59 11.72 -7.08
N ALA A 291 -20.45 12.80 -7.87
CA ALA A 291 -21.58 13.48 -8.48
C ALA A 291 -22.23 12.68 -9.62
N ASN A 292 -21.42 11.98 -10.43
CA ASN A 292 -21.90 11.37 -11.67
C ASN A 292 -22.17 9.86 -11.55
N ASN A 293 -21.59 9.18 -10.54
CA ASN A 293 -21.60 7.72 -10.45
C ASN A 293 -21.79 7.24 -9.01
N HIS A 294 -22.83 7.73 -8.34
CA HIS A 294 -23.04 7.57 -6.91
C HIS A 294 -22.97 6.11 -6.42
N ASP A 295 -23.61 5.16 -7.11
CA ASP A 295 -23.68 3.77 -6.64
C ASP A 295 -22.31 3.09 -6.67
N LEU A 296 -21.57 3.25 -7.78
CA LEU A 296 -20.23 2.70 -7.91
C LEU A 296 -19.24 3.42 -6.98
N TYR A 297 -19.33 4.76 -6.88
CA TYR A 297 -18.59 5.54 -5.89
C TYR A 297 -18.83 4.99 -4.48
N SER A 298 -20.08 4.69 -4.14
CA SER A 298 -20.44 4.23 -2.81
C SER A 298 -19.84 2.87 -2.45
N THR A 299 -19.50 2.05 -3.46
CA THR A 299 -18.89 0.74 -3.25
C THR A 299 -17.37 0.80 -3.27
N LEU A 300 -16.79 1.51 -4.23
CA LEU A 300 -15.33 1.60 -4.39
C LEU A 300 -14.67 2.50 -3.34
N ILE A 301 -15.44 3.39 -2.71
CA ILE A 301 -14.95 4.30 -1.67
C ILE A 301 -15.46 3.87 -0.30
N HIS A 302 -14.58 3.25 0.48
CA HIS A 302 -14.92 2.77 1.84
C HIS A 302 -15.31 3.92 2.79
N ASN A 303 -14.56 5.03 2.79
CA ASN A 303 -14.76 6.14 3.70
C ASN A 303 -15.19 7.40 2.94
N LYS A 304 -16.42 7.83 3.23
CA LYS A 304 -17.11 8.94 2.58
C LYS A 304 -17.20 10.16 3.51
N ASN A 305 -16.62 10.08 4.70
CA ASN A 305 -16.62 11.19 5.66
C ASN A 305 -15.80 12.36 5.09
N GLU A 306 -16.37 13.56 5.09
CA GLU A 306 -15.70 14.78 4.66
C GLU A 306 -14.36 15.00 5.40
N GLU A 307 -14.30 14.66 6.69
CA GLU A 307 -13.08 14.73 7.49
C GLU A 307 -11.96 13.83 6.93
N TYR A 308 -12.30 12.63 6.45
CA TYR A 308 -11.32 11.72 5.87
C TYR A 308 -10.68 12.29 4.60
N TRP A 309 -11.45 13.01 3.78
CA TRP A 309 -10.98 13.64 2.55
C TRP A 309 -10.29 14.99 2.78
N ARG A 310 -10.29 15.50 4.01
CA ARG A 310 -9.58 16.71 4.37
C ARG A 310 -8.08 16.43 4.49
N TRP A 311 -7.30 17.19 3.75
CA TRP A 311 -5.84 17.20 3.85
C TRP A 311 -5.37 18.31 4.79
N VAL A 312 -4.47 17.96 5.70
CA VAL A 312 -3.80 18.90 6.60
C VAL A 312 -2.32 18.60 6.69
N ARG A 313 -1.51 19.60 7.02
CA ARG A 313 -0.10 19.36 7.36
C ARG A 313 -0.03 18.59 8.68
N LEU A 314 0.92 17.66 8.78
CA LEU A 314 1.11 16.88 9.99
C LEU A 314 1.38 17.76 11.23
N SER A 315 2.10 18.88 11.05
CA SER A 315 2.35 19.87 12.10
C SER A 315 1.10 20.48 12.72
N SER A 316 -0.07 20.38 12.07
CA SER A 316 -1.34 20.82 12.66
C SER A 316 -1.99 19.80 13.60
N LEU A 317 -1.48 18.56 13.61
CA LEU A 317 -1.98 17.45 14.43
C LEU A 317 -1.03 17.06 15.58
N LEU A 318 0.23 17.50 15.52
CA LEU A 318 1.26 17.27 16.54
C LEU A 318 1.29 18.40 17.57
#